data_AF-A0A9E2H4S9-F1
#
_entry.id   AF-A0A9E2H4S9-F1
#
_cell.length_a   1.000
_cell.length_b   1.000
_cell.length_c   1.000
_cell.angle_alpha   90.00
_cell.angle_beta   90.00
_cell.angle_gamma   90.00
#
_symmetry.space_group_name_H-M   'P 1'
#
loop_
_entity.id
_entity.type
_entity.pdbx_description
1 polymer ?
#
loop_
_entity_poly.entity_id
_entity_poly.type
_entity_poly.pdbx_seq_one_letter_code
_entity_poly.pdbx_strand_id
1 'polypeptide(L)' 'MKKISKRKTAVKEEEMLAEYNFDYRKARKNPYAGKIAQEKIIYLDPDIAKIFPDSDSVNKALRAIISAYPKKASKKVAL' A
#
# COMPACT_ATOMS: atom_id res chain seq x y z
N MET A 1 -31.98 -13.73 45.32
CA MET A 1 -31.32 -14.20 44.08
C MET A 1 -31.65 -13.23 42.95
N LYS A 2 -30.62 -12.88 42.16
CA LYS A 2 -30.54 -12.17 40.87
C LYS A 2 -31.87 -11.78 40.19
N LYS A 3 -31.92 -10.57 39.62
CA LYS A 3 -31.81 -10.39 38.14
C LYS A 3 -31.06 -9.09 37.81
N ILE A 4 -29.85 -9.24 37.28
CA ILE A 4 -29.06 -8.15 36.69
C ILE A 4 -29.61 -7.97 35.28
N SER A 5 -30.29 -6.85 35.06
CA SER A 5 -30.84 -6.49 33.75
C SER A 5 -29.69 -6.30 32.76
N LYS A 6 -29.66 -7.13 31.70
CA LYS A 6 -28.70 -7.01 30.59
C LYS A 6 -28.90 -5.64 29.94
N ARG A 7 -27.99 -4.71 30.19
CA ARG A 7 -27.88 -3.47 29.40
C ARG A 7 -27.40 -3.87 28.00
N LYS A 8 -28.32 -3.95 27.03
CA LYS A 8 -27.94 -3.97 25.62
C LYS A 8 -27.25 -2.63 25.35
N THR A 9 -25.93 -2.64 25.25
CA THR A 9 -25.18 -1.59 24.55
C THR A 9 -25.54 -1.72 23.08
N ALA A 10 -26.65 -1.08 22.70
CA ALA A 10 -26.87 -0.74 21.31
C ALA A 10 -25.72 0.19 20.93
N VAL A 11 -24.75 -0.34 20.21
CA VAL A 11 -23.86 0.50 19.42
C VAL A 11 -24.80 1.26 18.51
N LYS A 12 -25.00 2.56 18.79
CA LYS A 12 -25.60 3.46 17.81
C LYS A 12 -24.63 3.40 16.64
N GLU A 13 -25.01 2.66 15.59
CA GLU A 13 -24.45 2.89 14.28
C GLU A 13 -24.69 4.38 14.03
N GLU A 14 -23.61 5.16 14.01
CA GLU A 14 -23.69 6.55 13.58
C GLU A 14 -24.23 6.50 12.16
N GLU A 15 -25.53 6.80 12.04
CA GLU A 15 -26.28 6.70 10.80
C GLU A 15 -25.61 7.65 9.81
N MET A 16 -25.04 7.10 8.74
CA MET A 16 -24.34 7.91 7.74
C MET A 16 -25.31 8.95 7.18
N LEU A 17 -24.82 10.18 6.96
CA LEU A 17 -25.61 11.24 6.36
C LEU A 17 -26.18 10.75 5.01
N ALA A 18 -27.39 11.19 4.67
CA ALA A 18 -28.09 10.76 3.45
C ALA A 18 -27.27 10.99 2.16
N GLU A 19 -26.35 11.95 2.16
CA GLU A 19 -25.42 12.24 1.06
C GLU A 19 -24.42 11.11 0.76
N TYR A 20 -24.14 10.23 1.73
CA TYR A 20 -23.26 9.07 1.55
C TYR A 20 -24.00 7.83 1.01
N ASN A 21 -25.28 7.95 0.65
CA ASN A 21 -26.03 6.87 0.00
C ASN A 21 -25.73 6.83 -1.51
N PHE A 22 -24.56 6.30 -1.87
CA PHE A 22 -24.11 6.19 -3.26
C PHE A 22 -24.77 5.03 -4.00
N ASP A 23 -25.30 5.29 -5.20
CA ASP A 23 -25.76 4.24 -6.12
C ASP A 23 -24.56 3.61 -6.85
N TYR A 24 -24.01 2.55 -6.27
CA TYR A 24 -22.86 1.83 -6.83
C TYR A 24 -23.13 1.17 -8.19
N ARG A 25 -24.39 1.03 -8.63
CA ARG A 25 -24.69 0.52 -9.99
C ARG A 25 -24.30 1.53 -11.07
N LYS A 26 -24.22 2.82 -10.70
CA LYS A 26 -23.75 3.92 -11.56
C LYS A 26 -22.28 4.22 -11.35
N ALA A 27 -21.59 3.51 -10.45
CA ALA A 27 -20.18 3.75 -10.19
C ALA A 27 -19.35 3.47 -11.44
N ARG A 28 -18.44 4.39 -11.76
CA ARG A 28 -17.49 4.22 -12.84
C ARG A 28 -16.28 3.45 -12.33
N LYS A 29 -15.72 2.59 -13.19
CA LYS A 29 -14.43 1.94 -12.90
C LYS A 29 -13.38 3.01 -12.63
N ASN A 30 -12.58 2.81 -11.58
CA ASN A 30 -11.49 3.72 -11.23
C ASN A 30 -10.51 3.85 -12.43
N PRO A 31 -10.31 5.06 -12.99
CA PRO A 31 -9.43 5.28 -14.15
C PRO A 31 -7.96 4.95 -13.87
N TYR A 32 -7.56 4.89 -12.59
CA TYR A 32 -6.21 4.54 -12.16
C TYR A 32 -6.03 3.07 -11.81
N ALA A 33 -7.11 2.28 -11.72
CA ALA A 33 -7.04 0.87 -11.33
C ALA A 33 -6.17 0.04 -12.28
N GLY A 34 -6.11 0.41 -13.57
CA GLY A 34 -5.24 -0.27 -14.55
C GLY A 34 -3.78 0.19 -14.51
N LYS A 35 -3.53 1.46 -14.16
CA LYS A 35 -2.18 2.06 -14.16
C LYS A 35 -1.33 1.54 -12.99
N ILE A 36 -1.95 1.44 -11.82
CA ILE A 36 -1.29 0.94 -10.60
C ILE A 36 -0.98 -0.57 -10.70
N ALA A 37 -1.68 -1.31 -11.55
CA ALA A 37 -1.39 -2.72 -11.77
C ALA A 37 -0.05 -2.96 -12.51
N GLN A 38 0.42 -1.98 -13.28
CA GLN A 38 1.71 -2.06 -13.99
C GLN A 38 2.84 -1.40 -13.21
N GLU A 39 2.52 -0.42 -12.36
CA GLU A 39 3.49 0.36 -11.59
C GLU A 39 3.31 0.13 -10.08
N LYS A 40 4.33 -0.45 -9.45
CA LYS A 40 4.34 -0.65 -7.99
C LYS A 40 4.71 0.66 -7.29
N ILE A 41 3.77 1.21 -6.54
CA ILE A 41 4.02 2.39 -5.70
C ILE A 41 4.80 1.95 -4.46
N ILE A 42 5.94 2.57 -4.24
CA ILE A 42 6.80 2.34 -3.06
C ILE A 42 6.76 3.63 -2.23
N TYR A 43 6.41 3.49 -0.96
CA TYR A 43 6.46 4.58 -0.01
C TYR A 43 7.88 4.72 0.53
N LEU A 44 8.39 5.95 0.60
CA LEU A 44 9.68 6.28 1.20
C LEU A 44 9.45 7.06 2.49
N ASP A 45 10.33 6.86 3.46
CA ASP A 45 10.28 7.64 4.70
C ASP A 45 10.60 9.13 4.42
N PRO A 46 10.02 10.06 5.20
CA PRO A 46 10.13 11.50 4.93
C PRO A 46 11.55 12.05 4.96
N ASP A 47 12.45 11.43 5.71
CA ASP A 47 13.88 11.76 5.75
C ASP A 47 14.59 11.33 4.47
N ILE A 48 14.30 10.13 3.97
CA ILE A 48 14.85 9.60 2.71
C ILE A 48 14.34 10.43 1.52
N ALA A 49 13.06 10.79 1.51
CA ALA A 49 12.46 11.63 0.47
C ALA A 49 13.07 13.04 0.38
N LYS A 50 13.65 13.56 1.47
CA LYS A 50 14.39 14.84 1.43
C LYS A 50 15.72 14.73 0.70
N ILE A 51 16.33 13.55 0.72
CA ILE A 51 17.63 13.29 0.09
C ILE A 51 17.45 12.94 -1.39
N PHE A 52 16.40 12.19 -1.72
CA PHE A 52 16.11 11.74 -3.08
C PHE A 52 14.86 12.45 -3.65
N PRO A 53 15.04 13.41 -4.58
CA PRO A 53 13.93 14.23 -5.09
C PRO A 53 12.98 13.47 -6.05
N ASP A 54 13.43 12.37 -6.65
CA ASP A 54 12.67 11.60 -7.63
C ASP A 54 13.03 10.10 -7.60
N SER A 55 12.19 9.28 -8.24
CA SER A 55 12.37 7.82 -8.32
C SER A 55 13.61 7.40 -9.12
N ASP A 56 14.05 8.21 -10.09
CA ASP A 56 15.24 7.90 -10.91
C ASP A 56 16.53 7.96 -10.08
N SER A 57 16.63 8.95 -9.20
CA SER A 57 17.76 9.12 -8.28
C SER A 57 17.86 7.95 -7.29
N VAL A 58 16.73 7.50 -6.72
CA VAL A 58 16.66 6.32 -5.85
C VAL A 58 17.09 5.07 -6.61
N ASN A 59 16.52 4.85 -7.80
CA ASN A 59 16.81 3.67 -8.60
C ASN A 59 18.27 3.59 -9.02
N LYS A 60 18.90 4.73 -9.34
CA LYS A 60 20.32 4.80 -9.67
C LYS A 60 21.21 4.40 -8.49
N ALA A 61 20.91 4.90 -7.29
CA ALA A 61 21.64 4.55 -6.08
C ALA A 61 21.50 3.06 -5.74
N LEU A 62 20.28 2.51 -5.77
CA LEU A 62 20.05 1.09 -5.50
C LEU A 62 20.75 0.18 -6.52
N ARG A 63 20.74 0.54 -7.81
CA ARG A 63 21.46 -0.20 -8.85
C ARG A 63 22.97 -0.16 -8.64
N ALA A 64 23.53 0.98 -8.21
CA ALA A 64 24.95 1.08 -7.89
C ALA A 64 25.33 0.11 -6.77
N ILE A 65 24.52 0.03 -5.71
CA ILE A 65 24.71 -0.92 -4.60
C ILE A 65 24.62 -2.37 -5.09
N ILE A 66 23.61 -2.69 -5.92
CA ILE A 66 23.47 -4.03 -6.51
C ILE A 66 24.70 -4.39 -7.35
N SER A 67 25.26 -3.42 -8.10
CA SER A 67 26.43 -3.64 -8.95
C SER A 67 27.73 -3.83 -8.16
N ALA A 68 27.85 -3.15 -7.02
CA ALA A 68 28.98 -3.27 -6.10
C ALA A 68 28.90 -4.55 -5.26
N TYR A 69 27.72 -5.18 -5.19
CA TYR A 69 27.53 -6.42 -4.44
C TYR A 69 28.31 -7.56 -5.12
N PRO A 70 29.16 -8.30 -4.38
CA PRO A 70 29.89 -9.41 -4.96
C PRO A 70 28.90 -10.49 -5.42
N LYS A 71 28.85 -10.73 -6.73
CA LYS A 71 28.10 -11.87 -7.28
C LYS A 71 28.70 -13.14 -6.68
N LYS A 72 27.92 -13.87 -5.88
CA LYS A 72 28.32 -15.24 -5.48
C LYS A 72 28.67 -15.99 -6.76
N ALA A 73 29.92 -16.41 -6.89
CA ALA A 73 30.36 -17.25 -7.99
C ALA A 73 29.48 -18.51 -7.98
N SER A 74 28.54 -18.59 -8.91
CA SER A 74 27.82 -19.84 -9.16
C SER A 74 28.90 -20.85 -9.56
N LYS A 75 29.19 -21.82 -8.70
CA LYS A 75 29.99 -22.98 -9.08
C LYS A 75 29.34 -23.55 -10.33
N LYS A 76 29.99 -23.39 -11.48
CA LYS A 76 29.67 -24.19 -12.66
C LYS A 76 29.99 -25.63 -12.25
N VAL A 77 28.96 -26.40 -11.95
CA VAL A 77 29.08 -27.85 -11.90
C VAL A 77 29.29 -28.26 -13.35
N ALA A 78 30.54 -28.63 -13.66
CA ALA A 78 30.90 -29.22 -14.93
C ALA A 78 30.24 -30.61 -15.01
N LEU A 79 29.43 -30.82 -16.04
CA LEU A 79 29.01 -32.12 -16.54
C LEU A 79 30.01 -32.56 -17.61
#